data_AF-F2CS10-F1
#
_entry.id   AF-F2CS10-F1
#
_cell.length_a   1.000
_cell.length_b   1.000
_cell.length_c   1.000
_cell.angle_alpha   90.00
_cell.angle_beta   90.00
_cell.angle_gamma   90.00
#
_symmetry.space_group_name_H-M   'P 1'
#
loop_
_entity.id
_entity.type
_entity.pdbx_description
1 polymer ?
#
loop_
_entity_poly.entity_id
_entity_poly.type
_entity_poly.pdbx_seq_one_letter_code
_entity_poly.pdbx_strand_id
1 'polypeptide(L)'
;MASLSMSTAGRAGWTPKQNKLFEQALAVHDRDTPDRWHNVARAVGSGKSADDVKRYYELLVHDITNIEAGKVPFPAYRPPCPGPNVGYEADRLKHLKI
;
A
#
# COMPACT_ATOMS: atom_id res chain seq x y z
N MET A 1 -10.21 1.16 -19.21
CA MET A 1 -10.66 1.27 -17.81
C MET A 1 -10.74 -0.14 -17.24
N ALA A 2 -9.70 -0.62 -16.58
CA ALA A 2 -9.69 -1.91 -15.89
C ALA A 2 -8.55 -1.83 -14.84
N SER A 3 -8.68 -2.21 -13.58
CA SER A 3 -9.82 -2.64 -12.78
C SER A 3 -9.37 -2.36 -11.34
N LEU A 4 -10.03 -1.44 -10.62
CA LEU A 4 -9.84 -1.26 -9.18
C LEU A 4 -10.53 -2.39 -8.38
N SER A 5 -10.53 -3.62 -8.91
CA SER A 5 -11.09 -4.79 -8.25
C SER A 5 -10.06 -5.42 -7.32
N MET A 6 -9.56 -4.62 -6.38
CA MET A 6 -8.95 -5.10 -5.15
C MET A 6 -10.04 -5.02 -4.09
N SER A 7 -10.91 -6.04 -4.06
CA SER A 7 -11.88 -6.30 -2.99
C SER A 7 -12.40 -5.04 -2.27
N THR A 8 -13.00 -4.12 -3.03
CA THR A 8 -13.53 -2.86 -2.48
C THR A 8 -14.55 -3.13 -1.39
N ALA A 9 -15.24 -4.28 -1.41
CA ALA A 9 -16.18 -4.73 -0.39
C ALA A 9 -15.53 -5.02 0.97
N GLY A 10 -14.30 -5.57 1.02
CA GLY A 10 -13.59 -5.87 2.27
C GLY A 10 -12.93 -4.64 2.91
N ARG A 11 -12.58 -3.65 2.07
CA ARG A 11 -12.06 -2.33 2.49
C ARG A 11 -13.16 -1.28 2.64
N ALA A 12 -14.40 -1.57 2.22
CA ALA A 12 -15.54 -0.66 2.32
C ALA A 12 -15.76 -0.30 3.80
N GLY A 13 -15.55 0.98 4.14
CA GLY A 13 -15.67 1.46 5.52
C GLY A 13 -14.34 1.70 6.25
N TRP A 14 -13.19 1.53 5.58
CA TRP A 14 -11.89 2.03 6.05
C TRP A 14 -11.54 3.33 5.36
N THR A 15 -11.49 4.41 6.14
CA THR A 15 -11.04 5.73 5.65
C THR A 15 -9.51 5.77 5.55
N PRO A 16 -8.94 6.66 4.73
CA PRO A 16 -7.48 6.85 4.67
C PRO A 16 -6.85 7.19 6.04
N LYS A 17 -7.57 7.96 6.87
CA LYS A 17 -7.13 8.28 8.23
C LYS A 17 -7.07 7.03 9.12
N GLN A 18 -8.09 6.17 9.07
CA GLN A 18 -8.09 4.91 9.82
C GLN A 18 -7.00 3.96 9.34
N ASN A 19 -6.78 3.88 8.02
CA ASN A 19 -5.70 3.06 7.46
C ASN A 19 -4.33 3.52 7.98
N LYS A 20 -4.08 4.84 8.00
CA LYS A 20 -2.82 5.39 8.53
C LYS A 20 -2.62 5.05 10.01
N LEU A 21 -3.67 5.18 10.83
CA LEU A 21 -3.60 4.82 12.25
C LEU A 21 -3.39 3.31 12.44
N PHE A 22 -4.02 2.49 11.59
CA PHE A 22 -3.83 1.05 11.59
C PHE A 22 -2.38 0.66 11.30
N GLU A 23 -1.77 1.21 10.25
CA GLU A 23 -0.36 0.97 9.92
C GLU A 23 0.58 1.40 11.06
N GLN A 24 0.33 2.57 11.66
CA GLN A 24 1.09 3.04 12.83
C GLN A 24 0.93 2.10 14.03
N ALA A 25 -0.29 1.62 14.30
CA ALA A 25 -0.56 0.71 15.39
C ALA A 25 0.09 -0.67 15.17
N LEU A 26 0.18 -1.15 13.92
CA LEU A 26 0.92 -2.38 13.59
C LEU A 26 2.43 -2.24 13.82
N ALA A 27 2.99 -1.04 13.67
CA ALA A 27 4.39 -0.77 13.96
C ALA A 27 4.70 -0.76 15.46
N VAL A 28 3.72 -0.40 16.30
CA VAL A 28 3.84 -0.41 17.76
C VAL A 28 3.52 -1.79 18.35
N HIS A 29 2.52 -2.48 17.81
CA HIS A 29 2.05 -3.79 18.26
C HIS A 29 2.51 -4.89 17.31
N ASP A 30 3.62 -5.52 17.66
CA ASP A 30 4.22 -6.64 16.95
C ASP A 30 3.34 -7.91 16.99
N ARG A 31 3.86 -9.02 16.45
CA ARG A 31 3.13 -10.30 16.39
C ARG A 31 2.99 -10.99 17.74
N ASP A 32 3.90 -10.72 18.68
CA ASP A 32 3.99 -11.40 19.98
C ASP A 32 3.23 -10.64 21.07
N THR A 33 2.76 -9.43 20.76
CA THR A 33 1.92 -8.61 21.64
C THR A 33 0.64 -9.35 22.02
N PRO A 34 0.37 -9.60 23.32
CA PRO A 34 -0.91 -10.16 23.76
C PRO A 34 -2.04 -9.18 23.43
N ASP A 35 -3.20 -9.72 23.06
CA ASP A 35 -4.38 -8.93 22.68
C ASP A 35 -4.12 -7.88 21.59
N ARG A 36 -3.16 -8.17 20.70
CA ARG A 36 -2.72 -7.29 19.59
C ARG A 36 -3.89 -6.59 18.90
N TRP A 37 -4.90 -7.34 18.48
CA TRP A 37 -6.03 -6.79 17.72
C TRP A 37 -6.91 -5.85 18.53
N HIS A 38 -7.07 -6.09 19.84
CA HIS A 38 -7.77 -5.18 20.73
C HIS A 38 -6.99 -3.88 20.92
N ASN A 39 -5.66 -3.95 21.05
CA ASN A 39 -4.79 -2.79 21.15
C ASN A 39 -4.80 -1.95 19.86
N VAL A 40 -4.71 -2.61 18.71
CA VAL A 40 -4.79 -1.94 17.39
C VAL A 40 -6.18 -1.33 17.18
N ALA A 41 -7.27 -2.03 17.52
CA ALA A 41 -8.62 -1.47 17.43
C ALA A 41 -8.80 -0.20 18.29
N ARG A 42 -8.24 -0.21 19.51
CA ARG A 42 -8.20 0.97 20.38
C ARG A 42 -7.41 2.13 19.77
N ALA A 43 -6.27 1.84 19.15
CA ALA A 43 -5.42 2.86 18.53
C ALA A 43 -6.04 3.48 17.26
N VAL A 44 -6.71 2.66 16.43
CA VAL A 44 -7.43 3.13 15.24
C VAL A 44 -8.62 4.01 15.63
N GLY A 45 -9.31 3.64 16.71
CA GLY A 45 -10.50 4.34 17.18
C GLY A 45 -11.67 4.24 16.19
N SER A 46 -12.73 5.03 16.44
CA SER A 46 -13.89 5.16 15.54
C SER A 46 -14.75 3.88 15.36
N GLY A 47 -14.87 3.05 16.40
CA GLY A 47 -15.84 1.95 16.44
C GLY A 47 -15.48 0.72 15.59
N LYS A 48 -14.20 0.55 15.23
CA LYS A 48 -13.71 -0.69 14.62
C LYS A 48 -13.49 -1.74 15.71
N SER A 49 -14.03 -2.95 15.51
CA SER A 49 -13.83 -4.07 16.42
C SER A 49 -12.48 -4.75 16.18
N ALA A 50 -12.01 -5.54 17.15
CA ALA A 50 -10.80 -6.37 16.97
C ALA A 50 -10.93 -7.32 15.77
N ASP A 51 -12.13 -7.84 15.52
CA ASP A 51 -12.41 -8.72 14.37
C ASP A 51 -12.35 -7.97 13.04
N ASP A 52 -12.82 -6.71 12.98
CA ASP A 52 -12.69 -5.88 11.79
C ASP A 52 -11.23 -5.59 11.46
N VAL A 53 -10.43 -5.29 12.48
CA VAL A 53 -8.99 -5.06 12.34
C VAL A 53 -8.28 -6.33 11.87
N LYS A 54 -8.59 -7.49 12.47
CA LYS A 54 -8.01 -8.77 12.08
C LYS A 54 -8.34 -9.12 10.62
N ARG A 55 -9.61 -8.99 10.22
CA ARG A 55 -10.04 -9.22 8.83
C ARG A 55 -9.34 -8.27 7.85
N TYR A 56 -9.18 -7.01 8.24
CA TYR A 56 -8.46 -6.03 7.41
C TYR A 56 -6.98 -6.36 7.26
N TYR A 57 -6.35 -6.85 8.33
CA TYR A 57 -4.97 -7.35 8.28
C TYR A 57 -4.83 -8.58 7.36
N GLU A 58 -5.75 -9.53 7.42
CA GLU A 58 -5.74 -10.71 6.54
C GLU A 58 -5.82 -10.32 5.06
N LEU A 59 -6.64 -9.31 4.71
CA LEU A 59 -6.70 -8.75 3.37
C LEU A 59 -5.36 -8.11 2.96
N LEU A 60 -4.72 -7.36 3.86
CA LEU A 60 -3.41 -6.76 3.61
C LEU A 60 -2.35 -7.84 3.33
N VAL A 61 -2.31 -8.91 4.11
CA VAL A 61 -1.38 -10.03 3.90
C VAL A 61 -1.65 -10.72 2.56
N HIS A 62 -2.92 -10.92 2.20
CA HIS A 62 -3.30 -11.49 0.92
C HIS A 62 -2.84 -10.61 -0.25
N ASP A 63 -3.03 -9.30 -0.16
CA ASP A 63 -2.58 -8.34 -1.18
C ASP A 63 -1.05 -8.40 -1.34
N ILE A 64 -0.30 -8.36 -0.23
CA ILE A 64 1.18 -8.47 -0.25
C ILE A 64 1.61 -9.78 -0.90
N THR A 65 1.00 -10.91 -0.51
CA THR A 65 1.32 -12.23 -1.06
C THR A 65 1.10 -12.27 -2.59
N ASN A 66 0.02 -11.65 -3.07
CA ASN A 66 -0.24 -11.56 -4.51
C ASN A 66 0.78 -10.68 -5.23
N ILE A 67 1.20 -9.57 -4.62
CA ILE A 67 2.23 -8.67 -5.17
C ILE A 67 3.57 -9.42 -5.26
N GLU A 68 4.01 -10.07 -4.18
CA GLU A 68 5.26 -10.82 -4.12
C GLU A 68 5.27 -12.02 -5.08
N ALA A 69 4.12 -12.66 -5.28
CA ALA A 69 3.96 -13.75 -6.26
C ALA A 69 3.88 -13.26 -7.72
N GLY A 70 3.98 -11.95 -7.99
CA GLY A 70 3.88 -11.38 -9.33
C GLY A 70 2.47 -11.51 -9.95
N LYS A 71 1.43 -11.71 -9.12
CA LYS A 71 0.04 -11.84 -9.57
C LYS A 71 -0.68 -10.50 -9.75
N VAL A 72 0.00 -9.40 -9.45
CA VAL A 72 -0.52 -8.04 -9.70
C VAL A 72 0.10 -7.51 -11.00
N PRO A 73 -0.71 -7.19 -12.02
CA PRO A 73 -0.18 -6.65 -13.26
C PRO A 73 0.45 -5.29 -13.01
N PHE A 74 1.64 -5.05 -13.60
CA PHE A 74 2.23 -3.73 -13.58
C PHE A 74 1.30 -2.74 -14.29
N PRO A 75 1.18 -1.50 -13.78
CA PRO A 75 0.52 -0.44 -14.52
C PRO A 75 1.19 -0.30 -15.89
N ALA A 76 0.38 -0.18 -16.94
CA ALA A 76 0.88 0.17 -18.27
C ALA A 76 1.31 1.64 -18.25
N TYR A 77 2.47 1.92 -17.63
CA TYR A 77 3.13 3.21 -17.73
C TYR A 77 3.39 3.43 -19.22
N ARG A 78 2.82 4.50 -19.78
CA ARG A 78 3.11 4.88 -21.16
C ARG A 78 4.64 4.97 -21.26
N PRO A 79 5.28 4.23 -22.19
CA PRO A 79 6.69 4.47 -22.45
C PRO A 79 6.84 5.97 -22.78
N PRO A 80 7.93 6.62 -22.34
CA PRO A 80 8.24 7.98 -22.77
C PRO A 80 8.03 8.02 -24.28
N CYS A 81 7.15 8.91 -24.73
CA CYS A 81 6.88 9.06 -26.15
C CYS A 81 8.23 9.16 -26.87
N PRO A 82 8.47 8.44 -27.97
CA PRO A 82 9.59 8.71 -28.85
C PRO A 82 9.33 10.08 -29.48
N GLY A 83 9.62 11.16 -28.74
CA GLY A 83 9.78 12.48 -29.32
C GLY A 83 10.96 12.40 -30.29
N PRO A 84 10.92 13.12 -31.42
CA PRO A 84 12.04 13.17 -32.33
C PRO A 84 13.23 13.80 -31.60
N ASN A 85 14.18 12.95 -31.20
CA ASN A 85 15.56 13.29 -30.86
C ASN A 85 15.76 14.63 -30.11
N VAL A 86 15.38 14.68 -28.83
CA VAL A 86 15.66 15.86 -27.99
C VAL A 86 16.84 15.55 -27.07
N GLY A 87 17.99 16.16 -27.35
CA GLY A 87 19.27 15.93 -26.69
C GLY A 87 19.37 16.40 -25.24
N TYR A 88 18.55 15.87 -24.33
CA TYR A 88 18.62 16.18 -22.90
C TYR A 88 19.64 15.33 -22.12
N GLU A 89 20.15 14.24 -22.70
CA GLU A 89 21.21 13.42 -22.06
C GLU A 89 22.61 14.06 -22.17
N ALA A 90 22.82 14.97 -23.13
CA ALA A 90 24.13 15.61 -23.30
C ALA A 90 24.44 16.68 -22.23
N ASP A 91 23.43 17.33 -21.64
CA ASP A 91 23.65 18.42 -20.66
C ASP A 91 23.81 17.95 -19.21
N ARG A 92 23.27 16.78 -18.86
CA ARG A 92 23.41 16.21 -17.52
C ARG A 92 24.81 15.67 -17.25
N LEU A 93 25.52 15.22 -18.29
CA LEU A 93 26.86 14.66 -18.16
C LEU A 93 27.97 15.73 -18.09
N LYS A 94 27.70 16.99 -18.44
CA LYS A 94 28.69 18.09 -18.42
C LYS A 94 29.05 18.54 -17.00
N HIS A 95 28.15 18.31 -16.05
CA HIS A 95 28.30 18.78 -14.68
C HIS A 95 28.93 17.73 -13.75
N LEU A 96 29.07 16.49 -14.22
CA LEU A 96 29.76 15.43 -13.48
C LEU A 96 31.21 15.35 -13.98
N LYS A 97 32.04 16.28 -13.53
CA LYS A 97 33.49 16.12 -13.58
C LYS A 97 33.89 15.14 -12.48
N ILE A 98 34.40 13.98 -12.87
CA ILE A 98 35.17 13.08 -12.01
C ILE A 98 36.61 13.59 -11.99
#